data_AF-K9SXJ8-F1
#
_entry.id   AF-K9SXJ8-F1
#
_cell.length_a   1.000
_cell.length_b   1.000
_cell.length_c   1.000
_cell.angle_alpha   90.00
_cell.angle_beta   90.00
_cell.angle_gamma   90.00
#
_symmetry.space_group_name_H-M   'P 1'
#
loop_
_entity.id
_entity.type
_entity.pdbx_description
1 polymer ?
#
loop_
_entity_poly.entity_id
_entity_poly.type
_entity_poly.pdbx_seq_one_letter_code
_entity_poly.pdbx_strand_id
1 'polypeptide(L)' 'MDIHIIFTDTDVIISKKYYASWHEIQAEYVNYKTSLGAWSTREVIDFLQSEYQDLEPSTVIQVEAFMRSPDIATILTYKI' A
#
# COMPACT_ATOMS: atom_id res chain seq x y z
N MET A 1 13.05 -2.12 4.16
CA MET A 1 12.49 -2.01 2.80
C MET A 1 11.27 -1.13 2.93
N ASP A 2 11.24 -0.08 2.14
CA ASP A 2 10.27 0.99 2.32
C ASP A 2 9.07 0.74 1.41
N ILE A 3 7.90 1.15 1.88
CA ILE A 3 6.61 0.87 1.25
C ILE A 3 5.90 2.19 1.01
N HIS A 4 5.37 2.35 -0.20
CA HIS A 4 4.40 3.39 -0.51
C HIS A 4 2.99 2.85 -0.34
N ILE A 5 2.12 3.65 0.29
CA ILE A 5 0.67 3.43 0.26
C ILE A 5 0.12 4.37 -0.80
N ILE A 6 -0.51 3.82 -1.83
CA ILE A 6 -0.96 4.55 -3.01
C ILE A 6 -2.48 4.48 -3.03
N PHE A 7 -3.12 5.65 -3.00
CA PHE A 7 -4.56 5.78 -3.04
C PHE A 7 -4.98 6.09 -4.47
N THR A 8 -5.90 5.27 -4.96
CA THR A 8 -6.55 5.50 -6.24
C THR A 8 -8.02 5.85 -6.05
N ASP A 9 -8.78 6.02 -7.14
CA ASP A 9 -10.23 6.21 -7.04
C ASP A 9 -10.95 5.04 -6.37
N THR A 10 -10.47 3.81 -6.57
CA THR A 10 -11.17 2.58 -6.22
C THR A 10 -10.43 1.72 -5.20
N ASP A 11 -9.11 1.80 -5.19
CA ASP A 11 -8.26 0.84 -4.48
C ASP A 11 -7.16 1.53 -3.67
N VAL A 12 -6.78 0.90 -2.56
CA VAL A 12 -5.56 1.20 -1.81
C VAL A 12 -4.52 0.14 -2.15
N ILE A 13 -3.36 0.59 -2.62
CA ILE A 13 -2.27 -0.26 -3.11
C ILE A 13 -1.07 -0.05 -2.19
N ILE A 14 -0.38 -1.13 -1.84
CA ILE A 14 0.95 -1.04 -1.21
C ILE A 14 2.02 -1.46 -2.22
N SER A 15 3.11 -0.70 -2.30
CA SER A 15 4.19 -0.91 -3.29
C SER A 15 5.57 -0.81 -2.66
N LYS A 16 6.48 -1.73 -3.03
CA LYS A 16 7.91 -1.72 -2.66
C LYS A 16 8.75 -0.97 -3.70
N LYS A 17 8.13 -0.50 -4.78
CA LYS A 17 8.84 0.17 -5.86
C LYS A 17 9.44 1.47 -5.34
N TYR A 18 10.70 1.71 -5.67
CA TYR A 18 11.29 3.02 -5.48
C TYR A 18 10.70 4.00 -6.50
N TYR A 19 10.15 5.11 -6.02
CA TYR A 19 9.70 6.22 -6.84
C TYR A 19 10.52 7.46 -6.50
N ALA A 20 11.12 8.10 -7.49
CA ALA A 20 11.89 9.33 -7.30
C ALA A 20 10.96 10.55 -7.09
N SER A 21 9.72 10.47 -7.60
CA SER A 21 8.71 11.52 -7.48
C SER A 21 7.31 10.91 -7.48
N TRP A 22 6.37 11.56 -6.82
CA TRP A 22 4.95 11.19 -6.89
C TRP A 22 4.40 11.22 -8.33
N HIS A 23 5.00 11.99 -9.24
CA HIS A 23 4.65 11.99 -10.66
C HIS A 23 4.85 10.63 -11.32
N GLU A 24 5.85 9.85 -10.90
CA GLU A 24 6.07 8.49 -11.43
C GLU A 24 4.95 7.54 -11.00
N ILE A 25 4.46 7.70 -9.77
CA ILE A 25 3.30 6.96 -9.26
C ILE A 25 2.05 7.35 -10.05
N GLN A 26 1.82 8.65 -10.26
CA GLN A 26 0.68 9.13 -11.05
C GLN A 26 0.71 8.62 -12.50
N ALA A 27 1.90 8.53 -13.11
CA ALA A 27 2.06 8.00 -14.46
C ALA A 27 1.76 6.49 -14.54
N GLU A 28 2.00 5.74 -13.46
CA GLU A 28 1.76 4.29 -13.38
C GLU A 28 0.30 3.94 -13.05
N TYR A 29 -0.35 4.72 -12.19
CA TYR A 29 -1.72 4.48 -11.75
C TYR A 29 -2.65 5.58 -12.29
N VAL A 30 -3.39 5.28 -13.36
CA VAL A 30 -4.24 6.24 -14.10
C VAL A 30 -5.26 6.97 -13.21
N ASN A 31 -5.74 6.32 -12.16
CA ASN A 31 -6.71 6.84 -11.19
C ASN A 31 -6.06 7.27 -9.86
N TYR A 32 -4.78 7.63 -9.88
CA TYR A 32 -4.02 8.10 -8.72
C TYR A 32 -4.65 9.36 -8.07
N LYS A 33 -4.80 9.32 -6.75
CA LYS A 33 -5.19 10.48 -5.94
C LYS A 33 -4.01 11.05 -5.16
N THR A 34 -3.33 10.19 -4.41
CA THR A 34 -2.21 10.57 -3.55
C THR A 34 -1.43 9.32 -3.13
N SER A 35 -0.28 9.53 -2.50
CA SER A 35 0.51 8.46 -1.91
C SER A 35 1.17 8.92 -0.63
N LEU A 36 1.34 7.99 0.30
CA LEU A 36 2.12 8.16 1.52
C LEU A 36 3.40 7.32 1.42
N GLY A 37 4.40 7.70 2.22
CA GLY A 37 5.70 7.04 2.25
C GLY A 37 6.79 7.71 1.40
N ALA A 38 7.93 7.05 1.20
CA ALA A 38 8.22 5.66 1.57
C ALA A 38 8.33 5.46 3.10
N TRP A 39 7.68 4.43 3.65
CA TRP A 39 7.63 4.14 5.10
C TRP A 39 8.11 2.73 5.43
N SER A 40 8.51 2.50 6.68
CA SER A 40 8.82 1.15 7.15
C SER A 40 7.57 0.28 7.19
N THR A 41 7.75 -1.04 7.16
CA THR A 41 6.66 -2.03 7.32
C THR A 41 5.85 -1.79 8.59
N ARG A 42 6.50 -1.39 9.69
CA ARG A 42 5.83 -1.11 10.96
C ARG A 42 4.92 0.12 10.84
N GLU A 43 5.43 1.22 10.30
CA GLU A 43 4.64 2.45 10.11
C GLU A 43 3.44 2.22 9.19
N VAL A 44 3.60 1.42 8.13
CA VAL A 44 2.49 1.03 7.25
C VAL A 44 1.44 0.21 8.01
N ILE A 45 1.86 -0.78 8.82
CA ILE A 45 0.93 -1.57 9.64
C ILE A 45 0.18 -0.67 10.63
N ASP A 46 0.90 0.16 11.37
CA ASP A 46 0.33 1.04 12.40
C ASP A 46 -0.71 2.00 11.78
N PHE A 47 -0.38 2.62 10.64
CA PHE A 47 -1.30 3.50 9.90
C PHE A 47 -2.53 2.74 9.37
N LEU A 48 -2.32 1.62 8.66
CA LEU A 48 -3.44 0.89 8.07
C LEU A 48 -4.38 0.31 9.13
N GLN A 49 -3.88 -0.06 10.31
CA GLN A 49 -4.70 -0.51 11.43
C GLN A 49 -5.54 0.62 12.05
N SER A 50 -5.04 1.86 12.06
CA SER A 50 -5.81 3.00 12.56
C SER A 50 -6.89 3.42 11.58
N GLU A 51 -6.57 3.46 10.28
CA GLU A 51 -7.47 4.00 9.25
C GLU A 51 -8.45 2.97 8.68
N TYR A 52 -8.08 1.68 8.62
CA TYR A 52 -8.87 0.63 7.97
C TYR A 52 -9.16 -0.56 8.90
N GLN A 53 -10.35 -0.56 9.51
CA GLN A 53 -10.78 -1.61 10.45
C GLN A 53 -11.39 -2.85 9.76
N ASP A 54 -11.62 -2.76 8.46
CA ASP A 54 -12.30 -3.74 7.61
C ASP A 54 -11.36 -4.49 6.67
N LEU A 55 -10.04 -4.32 6.79
CA LEU A 55 -9.07 -5.14 6.05
C LEU A 55 -9.20 -6.62 6.42
N GLU A 56 -9.29 -7.48 5.40
CA GLU A 56 -9.38 -8.94 5.54
C GLU A 56 -8.59 -9.63 4.43
N PRO A 57 -7.59 -10.49 4.73
CA PRO A 57 -7.08 -10.83 6.07
C PRO A 57 -6.59 -9.61 6.87
N SER A 58 -6.30 -9.76 8.16
CA SER A 58 -5.89 -8.61 8.99
C SER A 58 -4.71 -7.83 8.37
N THR A 59 -4.61 -6.53 8.69
CA THR A 59 -3.55 -5.65 8.18
C THR A 59 -2.15 -6.27 8.27
N VAL A 60 -1.82 -6.87 9.42
CA VAL A 60 -0.52 -7.53 9.64
C VAL A 60 -0.33 -8.68 8.66
N ILE A 61 -1.34 -9.53 8.47
CA ILE A 61 -1.26 -10.68 7.57
C ILE A 61 -1.06 -10.22 6.13
N GLN A 62 -1.86 -9.25 5.65
CA GLN A 62 -1.74 -8.74 4.29
C GLN A 62 -0.36 -8.11 4.03
N VAL A 63 0.08 -7.20 4.91
CA VAL A 63 1.36 -6.51 4.75
C VAL A 63 2.53 -7.49 4.84
N GLU A 64 2.55 -8.39 5.82
CA GLU A 64 3.63 -9.36 5.93
C GLU A 64 3.66 -10.37 4.79
N ALA A 65 2.50 -10.84 4.33
CA ALA A 65 2.40 -11.71 3.15
C ALA A 65 2.95 -11.00 1.91
N PHE A 66 2.56 -9.73 1.72
CA PHE A 66 3.13 -8.90 0.66
C PHE A 66 4.65 -8.78 0.80
N MET A 67 5.18 -8.49 1.98
CA MET A 67 6.63 -8.36 2.19
C MET A 67 7.42 -9.62 1.85
N ARG A 68 6.83 -10.81 2.01
CA ARG A 68 7.43 -12.10 1.63
C ARG A 68 7.21 -12.47 0.15
N SER A 69 6.25 -11.84 -0.52
CA SER A 69 5.98 -12.05 -1.95
C SER A 69 7.07 -11.43 -2.84
N PRO A 70 7.39 -12.02 -4.02
CA PRO A 70 8.19 -11.36 -5.04
C PRO A 70 7.48 -10.15 -5.70
N ASP A 71 6.19 -9.97 -5.48
CA ASP A 71 5.42 -8.89 -6.08
C ASP A 71 5.91 -7.51 -5.64
N ILE A 72 5.90 -6.57 -6.59
CA ILE A 72 6.33 -5.18 -6.39
C ILE A 72 5.18 -4.32 -5.84
N ALA A 73 3.93 -4.67 -6.13
CA ALA A 73 2.75 -4.00 -5.60
C ALA A 73 1.59 -4.99 -5.43
N THR A 74 0.70 -4.71 -4.47
CA THR A 74 -0.56 -5.44 -4.30
C THR A 74 -1.68 -4.50 -3.86
N ILE A 75 -2.91 -4.83 -4.22
CA ILE A 75 -4.12 -4.17 -3.73
C ILE A 75 -4.47 -4.74 -2.35
N LEU A 76 -4.91 -3.88 -1.43
CA LEU A 76 -5.43 -4.29 -0.13
C LEU A 76 -6.86 -4.84 -0.27
N THR A 77 -7.15 -5.90 0.46
CA THR A 77 -8.47 -6.56 0.45
C THR A 77 -9.27 -6.26 1.71
N TYR A 78 -10.58 -6.17 1.56
CA TYR A 78 -11.52 -5.78 2.59
C TYR A 78 -12.54 -6.89 2.87
N LYS A 79 -13.20 -6.84 4.02
CA LYS A 79 -14.36 -7.68 4.35
C LYS A 79 -15.46 -7.44 3.30
N ILE A 80 -16.06 -8.53 2.83
CA ILE A 80 -17.21 -8.52 1.93
C ILE A 80 -18.50 -8.33 2.75
#